data_AF-A0A151P0U0-F1
#
_entry.id   AF-A0A151P0U0-F1
#
_cell.length_a   1.000
_cell.length_b   1.000
_cell.length_c   1.000
_cell.angle_alpha   90.00
_cell.angle_beta   90.00
_cell.angle_gamma   90.00
#
_symmetry.space_group_name_H-M   'P 1'
#
loop_
_entity.id
_entity.type
_entity.pdbx_description
1 polymer ?
#
loop_
_entity_poly.entity_id
_entity_poly.type
_entity_poly.pdbx_seq_one_letter_code
_entity_poly.pdbx_strand_id
1 'polypeptide(L)'
;MENPDLVAYANMQPAAMAPADILGQNLQVLTQILDLEQQMLDRQQDWLRHSLVVFKMPKMTRDDDLEAYIKAFECHALMTGLDKGYWASQLGALVVGKAQAAYRVLSRHDARDYKSVKAAILYRLEINLEHYR
;
A
#
# COMPACT_ATOMS: atom_id res chain seq x y z
N MET A 1 -33.37 -11.22 -57.94
CA MET A 1 -32.15 -10.39 -57.78
C MET A 1 -31.40 -11.01 -56.62
N GLU A 2 -30.45 -11.91 -56.92
CA GLU A 2 -29.60 -12.56 -55.91
C GLU A 2 -28.61 -11.54 -55.37
N ASN A 3 -28.45 -11.50 -54.05
CA ASN A 3 -27.51 -10.63 -53.35
C ASN A 3 -26.12 -11.30 -53.34
N PRO A 4 -25.09 -10.75 -54.00
CA PRO A 4 -23.82 -11.45 -54.21
C PRO A 4 -22.81 -11.34 -53.04
N ASP A 5 -23.15 -10.72 -51.90
CA ASP A 5 -22.14 -10.33 -50.90
C ASP A 5 -21.92 -11.29 -49.72
N LEU A 6 -22.40 -12.53 -49.76
CA LEU A 6 -22.17 -13.49 -48.65
C LEU A 6 -20.80 -14.19 -48.69
N VAL A 7 -20.05 -14.09 -49.79
CA VAL A 7 -18.74 -14.77 -49.92
C VAL A 7 -17.58 -13.93 -49.34
N ALA A 8 -17.77 -12.62 -49.20
CA ALA A 8 -16.72 -11.72 -48.71
C ALA A 8 -16.46 -11.81 -47.19
N TYR A 9 -17.45 -12.27 -46.41
CA TYR A 9 -17.35 -12.33 -44.95
C TYR A 9 -16.80 -13.66 -44.41
N ALA A 10 -16.57 -14.67 -45.25
CA ALA A 10 -16.15 -16.00 -44.80
C ALA A 10 -14.62 -16.19 -44.62
N ASN A 11 -13.79 -15.23 -45.06
CA ASN A 11 -12.33 -15.43 -45.16
C ASN A 11 -11.46 -14.60 -44.20
N MET A 12 -12.04 -13.88 -43.22
CA MET A 12 -11.23 -13.28 -42.15
C MET A 12 -11.03 -14.29 -41.01
N GLN A 13 -10.26 -15.34 -41.30
CA GLN A 13 -9.68 -16.17 -40.24
C GLN A 13 -8.68 -15.29 -39.48
N PRO A 14 -8.78 -15.11 -38.15
CA PRO A 14 -7.80 -14.31 -37.42
C PRO A 14 -6.43 -14.95 -37.66
N ALA A 15 -5.47 -14.15 -38.12
CA ALA A 15 -4.11 -14.62 -38.38
C ALA A 15 -3.60 -15.34 -37.12
N ALA A 16 -3.42 -16.66 -37.24
CA ALA A 16 -2.87 -17.46 -36.15
C ALA A 16 -1.45 -16.95 -35.89
N MET A 17 -1.26 -16.29 -34.76
CA MET A 17 0.00 -15.68 -34.37
C MET A 17 1.10 -16.75 -34.34
N ALA A 18 2.25 -16.50 -34.97
CA ALA A 18 3.29 -17.50 -35.04
C ALA A 18 3.83 -17.81 -33.62
N PRO A 19 4.26 -19.05 -33.33
CA PRO A 19 4.78 -19.41 -32.00
C PRO A 19 5.93 -18.50 -31.51
N ALA A 20 6.75 -17.97 -32.44
CA ALA A 20 7.82 -17.02 -32.14
C ALA A 20 7.29 -15.65 -31.70
N ASP A 21 6.18 -15.18 -32.28
CA ASP A 21 5.55 -13.91 -31.92
C ASP A 21 4.92 -14.00 -30.52
N ILE A 22 4.32 -15.14 -30.18
CA ILE A 22 3.77 -15.41 -28.85
C ILE A 22 4.89 -15.40 -27.80
N LEU A 23 6.03 -16.02 -28.10
CA LEU A 23 7.19 -16.02 -27.19
C LEU A 23 7.73 -14.60 -26.97
N GLY A 24 7.83 -13.80 -28.04
CA GLY A 24 8.24 -12.40 -27.97
C GLY A 24 7.29 -11.55 -27.11
N GLN A 25 5.98 -11.72 -27.27
CA GLN A 25 4.98 -11.02 -26.46
C GLN A 25 5.03 -11.43 -24.98
N ASN A 26 5.17 -12.72 -24.68
CA ASN A 26 5.28 -13.18 -23.31
C ASN A 26 6.52 -12.61 -22.62
N LEU A 27 7.66 -12.56 -23.31
CA LEU A 27 8.87 -11.95 -22.76
C LEU A 27 8.67 -10.46 -22.50
N GLN A 28 8.01 -9.75 -23.41
CA GLN A 28 7.70 -8.33 -23.25
C GLN A 28 6.77 -8.07 -22.04
N VAL A 29 5.76 -8.91 -21.83
CA VAL A 29 4.85 -8.81 -20.69
C VAL A 29 5.59 -9.08 -19.37
N LEU A 30 6.46 -10.09 -19.32
CA LEU A 30 7.26 -10.39 -18.13
C LEU A 30 8.19 -9.24 -17.75
N THR A 31 8.83 -8.59 -18.73
CA THR A 31 9.64 -7.39 -18.48
C THR A 31 8.81 -6.26 -17.88
N GLN A 32 7.61 -6.00 -18.41
CA GLN A 32 6.71 -4.97 -17.87
C GLN A 32 6.27 -5.26 -16.44
N ILE A 33 6.00 -6.54 -16.12
CA ILE A 33 5.64 -6.95 -14.76
C ILE A 33 6.80 -6.69 -13.80
N LEU A 34 8.01 -7.10 -14.18
CA LEU A 34 9.22 -6.88 -13.36
C LEU A 34 9.51 -5.39 -13.15
N ASP A 35 9.38 -4.57 -14.19
CA ASP A 35 9.57 -3.11 -14.09
C ASP A 35 8.54 -2.47 -13.16
N LEU A 36 7.28 -2.93 -13.23
CA LEU A 36 6.23 -2.46 -12.34
C LEU A 36 6.51 -2.86 -10.88
N GLU A 37 6.93 -4.10 -10.63
CA GLU A 37 7.30 -4.57 -9.30
C GLU A 37 8.47 -3.78 -8.72
N GLN A 38 9.50 -3.52 -9.52
CA GLN A 38 10.66 -2.73 -9.12
C GLN A 38 10.27 -1.28 -8.80
N GLN A 39 9.49 -0.63 -9.67
CA GLN A 39 8.97 0.71 -9.39
C GLN A 39 8.12 0.76 -8.12
N MET A 40 7.34 -0.29 -7.84
CA MET A 40 6.54 -0.36 -6.63
C MET A 40 7.41 -0.49 -5.38
N LEU A 41 8.50 -1.27 -5.46
CA LEU A 41 9.48 -1.40 -4.38
C LEU A 41 10.23 -0.08 -4.13
N ASP A 42 10.69 0.57 -5.19
CA ASP A 42 11.43 1.83 -5.11
C ASP A 42 10.54 2.93 -4.53
N ARG A 43 9.27 3.03 -4.97
CA ARG A 43 8.31 3.97 -4.37
C ARG A 43 8.03 3.66 -2.90
N GLN A 44 8.01 2.38 -2.50
CA GLN A 44 7.85 2.01 -1.11
C GLN A 44 9.07 2.45 -0.28
N GLN A 45 10.28 2.21 -0.78
CA GLN A 45 11.51 2.61 -0.11
C GLN A 45 11.66 4.12 -0.03
N ASP A 46 11.38 4.83 -1.12
CA ASP A 46 11.43 6.28 -1.18
C ASP A 46 10.41 6.92 -0.23
N TRP A 47 9.20 6.35 -0.17
CA TRP A 47 8.19 6.73 0.81
C TRP A 47 8.68 6.51 2.26
N LEU A 48 9.36 5.39 2.55
CA LEU A 48 9.98 5.17 3.86
C LEU A 48 11.10 6.19 4.15
N ARG A 49 11.93 6.52 3.16
CA ARG A 49 13.02 7.51 3.29
C ARG A 49 12.50 8.92 3.52
N HIS A 50 11.44 9.33 2.82
CA HIS A 50 10.84 10.65 2.97
C HIS A 50 10.03 10.81 4.24
N SER A 51 9.43 9.72 4.75
CA SER A 51 8.99 9.66 6.13
C SER A 51 10.19 9.98 7.04
N LEU A 52 11.34 9.33 6.90
CA LEU A 52 12.47 9.55 7.80
C LEU A 52 13.13 10.96 7.75
N VAL A 53 12.60 11.94 6.99
CA VAL A 53 12.97 13.36 7.10
C VAL A 53 12.53 13.90 8.46
N VAL A 54 13.40 13.66 9.46
CA VAL A 54 13.56 14.30 10.77
C VAL A 54 12.25 14.69 11.49
N PHE A 55 11.26 13.81 11.52
CA PHE A 55 10.20 13.85 12.53
C PHE A 55 10.74 13.24 13.84
N LYS A 56 11.29 14.07 14.73
CA LYS A 56 11.99 13.62 15.95
C LYS A 56 11.03 13.39 17.11
N MET A 57 10.28 12.30 17.05
CA MET A 57 9.51 11.79 18.18
C MET A 57 10.16 10.50 18.73
N PRO A 58 10.27 10.32 20.06
CA PRO A 58 10.73 9.05 20.62
C PRO A 58 9.82 7.90 20.21
N LYS A 59 10.41 6.75 19.91
CA LYS A 59 9.65 5.51 19.61
C LYS A 59 8.84 5.10 20.84
N MET A 60 7.63 4.60 20.62
CA MET A 60 6.76 4.12 21.69
C MET A 60 7.44 2.98 22.46
N THR A 61 7.30 2.98 23.78
CA THR A 61 7.69 1.89 24.67
C THR A 61 6.52 0.93 24.91
N ARG A 62 6.77 -0.21 25.58
CA ARG A 62 5.68 -1.13 25.95
C ARG A 62 4.84 -0.61 27.12
N ASP A 63 5.37 0.35 27.88
CA ASP A 63 4.75 0.90 29.08
C ASP A 63 3.97 2.19 28.77
N ASP A 64 4.13 2.74 27.57
CA ASP A 64 3.40 3.93 27.12
C ASP A 64 1.92 3.60 26.90
N ASP A 65 1.04 4.50 27.36
CA ASP A 65 -0.38 4.47 26.99
C ASP A 65 -0.55 4.82 25.51
N LEU A 66 -1.22 3.96 24.75
CA LEU A 66 -1.31 4.08 23.30
C LEU A 66 -2.12 5.30 22.86
N GLU A 67 -3.22 5.61 23.54
CA GLU A 67 -4.05 6.77 23.22
C GLU A 67 -3.32 8.08 23.49
N ALA A 68 -2.66 8.18 24.65
CA ALA A 68 -1.83 9.33 25.01
C ALA A 68 -0.67 9.50 24.03
N TYR A 69 -0.01 8.40 23.64
CA TYR A 69 1.06 8.43 22.65
C TYR A 69 0.57 8.94 21.28
N ILE A 70 -0.58 8.45 20.79
CA ILE A 70 -1.16 8.91 19.52
C ILE A 70 -1.54 10.40 19.60
N LYS A 71 -2.11 10.87 20.72
CA LYS A 71 -2.40 12.30 20.92
C LYS A 71 -1.11 13.13 20.91
N ALA A 72 -0.05 12.68 21.58
CA ALA A 72 1.25 13.35 21.58
C ALA A 72 1.85 13.41 20.17
N PHE A 73 1.70 12.33 19.39
CA PHE A 73 2.09 12.28 17.99
C PHE A 73 1.35 13.31 17.14
N GLU A 74 0.01 13.39 17.24
CA GLU A 74 -0.79 14.35 16.49
C GLU A 74 -0.40 15.80 16.83
N CYS A 75 -0.22 16.09 18.11
CA CYS A 75 0.27 17.40 18.56
C CYS A 75 1.65 17.72 17.97
N HIS A 76 2.60 16.77 18.04
CA HIS A 76 3.94 16.99 17.50
C HIS A 76 3.93 17.19 15.98
N ALA A 77 3.16 16.39 15.25
CA ALA A 77 2.98 16.49 13.80
C ALA A 77 2.43 17.86 13.37
N LEU A 78 1.46 18.40 14.13
CA LEU A 78 0.97 19.75 13.90
C LEU A 78 2.04 20.81 14.19
N MET A 79 2.77 20.68 15.30
CA MET A 79 3.80 21.64 15.69
C MET A 79 4.99 21.69 14.73
N THR A 80 5.39 20.55 14.16
CA THR A 80 6.51 20.46 13.21
C THR A 80 6.09 20.71 11.76
N GLY A 81 4.79 20.89 11.49
CA GLY A 81 4.27 21.04 10.14
C GLY A 81 4.43 19.77 9.29
N LEU A 82 4.37 18.58 9.90
CA LEU A 82 4.46 17.32 9.18
C LEU A 82 3.27 17.21 8.21
N ASP A 83 3.57 17.00 6.93
CA ASP A 83 2.55 16.80 5.91
C ASP A 83 1.68 15.57 6.24
N LYS A 84 0.36 15.73 6.12
CA LYS A 84 -0.63 14.71 6.52
C LYS A 84 -0.48 13.40 5.76
N GLY A 85 0.07 13.41 4.54
CA GLY A 85 0.35 12.21 3.76
C GLY A 85 1.40 11.29 4.39
N TYR A 86 2.22 11.80 5.32
CA TYR A 86 3.22 11.02 6.06
C TYR A 86 2.79 10.64 7.48
N TRP A 87 1.62 11.08 7.96
CA TRP A 87 1.23 10.78 9.34
C TRP A 87 1.07 9.28 9.58
N ALA A 88 0.48 8.57 8.62
CA ALA A 88 0.29 7.14 8.68
C ALA A 88 1.62 6.38 8.76
N SER A 89 2.60 6.79 7.94
CA SER A 89 3.92 6.17 7.85
C SER A 89 4.74 6.38 9.12
N GLN A 90 4.74 7.61 9.63
CA GLN A 90 5.44 7.96 10.87
C GLN A 90 4.89 7.18 12.04
N LEU A 91 3.57 7.21 12.22
CA LEU A 91 2.93 6.53 13.34
C LEU A 91 3.25 5.04 13.29
N GLY A 92 3.13 4.39 12.12
CA GLY A 92 3.47 2.98 11.94
C GLY A 92 4.92 2.61 12.27
N ALA A 93 5.87 3.51 12.02
CA ALA A 93 7.29 3.32 12.35
C ALA A 93 7.58 3.51 13.85
N LEU A 94 6.82 4.38 14.51
CA LEU A 94 6.99 4.79 15.90
C LEU A 94 6.29 3.88 16.91
N VAL A 95 5.16 3.28 16.54
CA VAL A 95 4.47 2.32 17.41
C VAL A 95 5.20 0.97 17.48
N VAL A 96 4.96 0.22 18.56
CA VAL A 96 5.59 -1.09 18.82
C VAL A 96 4.55 -2.15 19.16
N GLY A 97 4.99 -3.42 19.23
CA GLY A 97 4.17 -4.53 19.74
C GLY A 97 2.89 -4.75 18.95
N LYS A 98 1.75 -4.84 19.66
CA LYS A 98 0.44 -5.11 19.06
C LYS A 98 -0.02 -4.01 18.10
N ALA A 99 0.28 -2.75 18.41
CA ALA A 99 -0.02 -1.61 17.55
C ALA A 99 0.74 -1.70 16.23
N GLN A 100 2.03 -2.03 16.29
CA GLN A 100 2.83 -2.24 15.08
C GLN A 100 2.34 -3.45 14.28
N ALA A 101 1.96 -4.54 14.95
CA ALA A 101 1.38 -5.70 14.28
C ALA A 101 0.06 -5.38 13.58
N ALA A 102 -0.78 -4.49 14.16
CA ALA A 102 -2.00 -4.00 13.53
C ALA A 102 -1.70 -3.21 12.25
N TYR A 103 -0.72 -2.30 12.33
CA TYR A 103 -0.29 -1.51 11.18
C TYR A 103 0.23 -2.39 10.02
N ARG A 104 1.04 -3.40 10.33
CA ARG A 104 1.68 -4.27 9.31
C ARG A 104 0.70 -5.13 8.50
N VAL A 105 -0.49 -5.42 9.04
CA VAL A 105 -1.50 -6.24 8.33
C VAL A 105 -2.46 -5.41 7.48
N LEU A 106 -2.36 -4.08 7.53
CA LEU A 106 -3.19 -3.20 6.72
C LEU A 106 -2.88 -3.36 5.23
N SER A 107 -3.90 -3.18 4.40
CA SER A 107 -3.69 -3.08 2.97
C SER A 107 -2.83 -1.85 2.64
N ARG A 108 -2.18 -1.85 1.47
CA ARG A 108 -1.37 -0.69 1.04
C ARG A 108 -2.19 0.60 0.95
N HIS A 109 -3.48 0.51 0.65
CA HIS A 109 -4.38 1.66 0.61
C HIS A 109 -4.59 2.20 2.02
N ASP A 110 -4.96 1.32 2.96
CA ASP A 110 -5.28 1.70 4.33
C ASP A 110 -4.04 2.16 5.10
N ALA A 111 -2.86 1.57 4.83
CA ALA A 111 -1.60 1.95 5.46
C ALA A 111 -1.11 3.36 5.08
N ARG A 112 -1.71 3.99 4.06
CA ARG A 112 -1.46 5.39 3.67
C ARG A 112 -2.48 6.35 4.24
N ASP A 113 -3.65 5.86 4.67
CA ASP A 113 -4.68 6.68 5.28
C ASP A 113 -4.50 6.71 6.80
N TYR A 114 -4.21 7.90 7.33
CA TYR A 114 -3.96 8.07 8.76
C TYR A 114 -5.16 7.64 9.62
N LYS A 115 -6.39 7.90 9.16
CA LYS A 115 -7.59 7.53 9.92
C LYS A 115 -7.74 6.02 10.01
N SER A 116 -7.51 5.31 8.91
CA SER A 116 -7.51 3.85 8.84
C SER A 116 -6.43 3.24 9.73
N VAL A 117 -5.20 3.78 9.69
CA VAL A 117 -4.11 3.37 10.57
C VAL A 117 -4.47 3.56 12.05
N LYS A 118 -4.95 4.75 12.42
CA LYS A 118 -5.35 5.07 13.80
C LYS A 118 -6.45 4.12 14.29
N ALA A 119 -7.48 3.90 13.47
CA ALA A 119 -8.59 3.00 13.79
C ALA A 119 -8.11 1.56 13.99
N ALA A 120 -7.28 1.02 13.10
CA ALA A 120 -6.79 -0.35 13.20
C ALA A 120 -5.88 -0.57 14.43
N ILE A 121 -5.06 0.42 14.76
CA ILE A 121 -4.18 0.40 15.93
C ILE A 121 -5.00 0.39 17.24
N LEU A 122 -6.05 1.23 17.32
CA LEU A 122 -6.92 1.31 18.49
C LEU A 122 -7.88 0.10 18.60
N TYR A 123 -8.45 -0.36 17.49
CA TYR A 123 -9.39 -1.48 17.47
C TYR A 123 -8.75 -2.80 17.96
N ARG A 124 -7.46 -3.03 17.70
CA ARG A 124 -6.74 -4.20 18.26
C ARG A 124 -6.58 -4.16 19.78
N LEU A 125 -6.71 -3.00 20.43
CA LEU A 125 -6.76 -2.90 21.89
C LEU A 125 -8.14 -3.26 22.43
N GLU A 126 -9.22 -2.81 21.78
CA GLU A 126 -10.59 -3.12 22.21
C GLU A 126 -10.85 -4.63 22.22
N ILE A 127 -10.39 -5.36 21.19
CA ILE A 127 -10.46 -6.83 21.15
C ILE A 127 -9.69 -7.50 22.31
N ASN A 128 -8.61 -6.88 22.81
CA ASN A 128 -7.87 -7.42 23.96
C ASN A 128 -8.51 -7.11 25.31
N LEU A 129 -9.17 -5.94 25.44
CA LEU A 129 -9.83 -5.52 26.68
C LEU A 129 -11.10 -6.34 26.97
N GLU A 130 -11.85 -6.74 25.93
CA GLU A 130 -13.03 -7.61 26.08
C GLU A 130 -12.68 -9.07 26.43
N HIS A 131 -11.42 -9.48 26.29
CA HIS A 131 -10.96 -10.84 26.62
C HIS A 131 -10.33 -10.98 28.02
N TYR A 132 -10.39 -9.93 28.84
CA TYR A 132 -9.88 -9.93 30.21
C TYR A 132 -10.95 -9.69 31.29
N ARG A 133 -12.24 -9.75 30.94
CA ARG A 133 -13.35 -9.69 31.89
C ARG A 133 -13.69 -11.05 32.49
#